data_AF-A0A959H102-F1
#
_entry.id   AF-A0A959H102-F1
#
_cell.length_a   1.000
_cell.length_b   1.000
_cell.length_c   1.000
_cell.angle_alpha   90.00
_cell.angle_beta   90.00
_cell.angle_gamma   90.00
#
_symmetry.space_group_name_H-M   'P 1'
#
loop_
_entity.id
_entity.type
_entity.pdbx_description
1 polymer ?
#
loop_
_entity_poly.entity_id
_entity_poly.type
_entity_poly.pdbx_seq_one_letter_code
_entity_poly.pdbx_strand_id
1 'polypeptide(L)'
;KATDVSGATRTTRLSIRAGNEPPLVRWDFGGKNRSFYQPGEVLQYKLVVEDNEDGSLVNGGIDPATVATTIDYLESGFDISSIAQGHQAAMQMTEYARGKVLVDRSDCKTCHAADRQINGPAYQTIAERYRNNEFAVRNLSKKVITGGAGNWGQTVMSAHPQVSEEDAGEMVRWILSLGAPPKVDRTLPLEGTYTLSIPAPEKGKKPKPGTFIFKASYRDRGSSSQTSVEEGETIALRTAFLQAEQADSMSKNVRTYRPFNGDTVVLNELKSNSFFVFKHADLTGVYSVAIGIGSGDRLYRYSGGRIELHLDAPDGPLAGKVPVPEKNSAERMAFSEVVLPLETKGDGRFHDLYFVVKNENNPSTPVAAIDWIRFNL
;
A
#
# COMPACT_ATOMS: atom_id res chain seq x y z
N LYS A 1 16.96 22.03 28.20
CA LYS A 1 18.25 22.55 28.71
C LYS A 1 18.84 21.48 29.60
N ALA A 2 20.09 21.09 29.38
CA ALA A 2 20.83 20.17 30.23
C ALA A 2 22.03 20.89 30.83
N THR A 3 22.39 20.53 32.07
CA THR A 3 23.51 21.11 32.82
C THR A 3 24.39 19.98 33.29
N ASP A 4 25.70 20.08 33.08
CA ASP A 4 26.65 19.09 33.59
C ASP A 4 27.09 19.39 35.03
N VAL A 5 27.85 18.45 35.60
CA VAL A 5 28.38 18.52 36.97
C VAL A 5 29.39 19.65 37.19
N SER A 6 29.93 20.24 36.12
CA SER A 6 30.82 21.41 36.16
C SER A 6 30.07 22.74 36.03
N GLY A 7 28.74 22.71 35.91
CA GLY A 7 27.89 23.88 35.77
C GLY A 7 27.74 24.39 34.34
N ALA A 8 28.32 23.71 33.35
CA ALA A 8 28.15 24.10 31.94
C ALA A 8 26.74 23.68 31.47
N THR A 9 26.05 24.60 30.78
CA THR A 9 24.68 24.34 30.31
C THR A 9 24.62 24.33 28.80
N ARG A 10 23.89 23.36 28.23
CA ARG A 10 23.55 23.30 26.81
C ARG A 10 22.04 23.35 26.65
N THR A 11 21.57 24.31 25.88
CA THR A 11 20.16 24.47 25.57
C THR A 11 19.94 24.06 24.12
N THR A 12 19.15 23.01 23.90
CA THR A 12 18.52 22.77 22.61
C THR A 12 17.14 23.42 22.64
N ARG A 13 16.77 24.09 21.55
CA ARG A 13 15.42 24.65 21.34
C ARG A 13 14.79 23.85 20.22
N LEU A 14 13.73 23.11 20.53
CA LEU A 14 12.85 22.55 19.51
C LEU A 14 11.79 23.60 19.23
N SER A 15 11.81 24.17 18.02
CA SER A 15 10.75 25.09 17.59
C SER A 15 9.60 24.26 17.05
N ILE A 16 8.50 24.17 17.80
CA ILE A 16 7.25 23.60 17.31
C ILE A 16 6.48 24.75 16.66
N ARG A 17 6.33 24.72 15.34
CA ARG A 17 5.52 25.68 14.59
C ARG A 17 4.14 25.07 14.36
N ALA A 18 3.08 25.76 14.78
CA ALA A 18 1.68 25.39 14.54
C ALA A 18 1.08 26.42 13.57
N GLY A 19 0.23 25.99 12.61
CA GLY A 19 -0.51 26.90 11.72
C GLY A 19 -0.51 26.59 10.22
N ASN A 20 -0.20 25.35 9.80
CA ASN A 20 -0.50 24.85 8.46
C ASN A 20 -0.88 23.37 8.64
N GLU A 21 -2.17 23.06 8.57
CA GLU A 21 -2.69 21.72 8.82
C GLU A 21 -2.56 20.87 7.55
N PRO A 22 -2.19 19.59 7.63
CA PRO A 22 -2.16 18.75 6.44
C PRO A 22 -3.55 18.65 5.80
N PRO A 23 -3.69 18.80 4.47
CA PRO A 23 -4.98 18.71 3.83
C PRO A 23 -5.59 17.32 3.95
N LEU A 24 -6.91 17.25 4.09
CA LEU A 24 -7.66 16.01 3.94
C LEU A 24 -7.83 15.70 2.45
N VAL A 25 -7.34 14.54 2.01
CA VAL A 25 -7.60 13.97 0.68
C VAL A 25 -8.24 12.60 0.85
N ARG A 26 -9.43 12.38 0.28
CA ARG A 26 -10.16 11.11 0.41
C ARG A 26 -11.04 10.77 -0.79
N TRP A 27 -10.93 9.54 -1.28
CA TRP A 27 -11.87 8.90 -2.18
C TRP A 27 -13.16 8.50 -1.47
N ASP A 28 -14.28 9.03 -1.95
CA ASP A 28 -15.63 8.62 -1.61
C ASP A 28 -16.20 7.74 -2.72
N PHE A 29 -16.51 6.49 -2.39
CA PHE A 29 -17.10 5.51 -3.32
C PHE A 29 -18.62 5.35 -3.13
N GLY A 30 -19.29 6.32 -2.52
CA GLY A 30 -20.76 6.32 -2.39
C GLY A 30 -21.29 5.16 -1.54
N GLY A 31 -20.55 4.79 -0.50
CA GLY A 31 -20.89 3.64 0.37
C GLY A 31 -20.53 2.27 -0.21
N LYS A 32 -19.86 2.21 -1.36
CA LYS A 32 -19.25 0.97 -1.87
C LYS A 32 -17.99 0.60 -1.10
N ASN A 33 -17.67 -0.68 -1.14
CA ASN A 33 -16.51 -1.25 -0.47
C ASN A 33 -15.20 -0.64 -1.02
N ARG A 34 -14.26 -0.33 -0.12
CA ARG A 34 -12.97 0.30 -0.45
C ARG A 34 -11.81 -0.69 -0.56
N SER A 35 -12.07 -1.98 -0.50
CA SER A 35 -11.06 -3.05 -0.61
C SER A 35 -11.35 -4.08 -1.68
N PHE A 36 -12.62 -4.33 -2.00
CA PHE A 36 -13.06 -5.41 -2.86
C PHE A 36 -13.95 -4.92 -3.99
N TYR A 37 -13.75 -5.47 -5.19
CA TYR A 37 -14.62 -5.26 -6.35
C TYR A 37 -15.03 -6.57 -7.04
N GLN A 38 -16.15 -6.52 -7.75
CA GLN A 38 -16.59 -7.55 -8.71
C GLN A 38 -16.19 -7.14 -10.13
N PRO A 39 -15.52 -8.01 -10.91
CA PRO A 39 -15.16 -7.68 -12.28
C PRO A 39 -16.35 -7.23 -13.13
N GLY A 40 -16.20 -6.07 -13.77
CA GLY A 40 -17.23 -5.45 -14.60
C GLY A 40 -18.22 -4.57 -13.87
N GLU A 41 -18.13 -4.43 -12.54
CA GLU A 41 -18.99 -3.50 -11.81
C GLU A 41 -18.66 -2.03 -12.13
N VAL A 42 -19.67 -1.16 -12.01
CA VAL A 42 -19.52 0.29 -12.18
C VAL A 42 -19.39 0.94 -10.82
N LEU A 43 -18.22 1.51 -10.55
CA LEU A 43 -17.91 2.27 -9.35
C LEU A 43 -18.27 3.75 -9.57
N GLN A 44 -19.17 4.28 -8.76
CA GLN A 44 -19.34 5.74 -8.64
C GLN A 44 -18.31 6.24 -7.63
N TYR A 45 -17.62 7.33 -7.98
CA TYR A 45 -16.58 7.88 -7.12
C TYR A 45 -16.63 9.42 -7.12
N LYS A 46 -16.17 9.99 -6.01
CA LYS A 46 -15.94 11.42 -5.83
C LYS A 46 -14.73 11.64 -4.95
N LEU A 47 -13.91 12.64 -5.26
CA LEU A 47 -12.80 13.04 -4.43
C LEU A 47 -13.22 14.16 -3.48
N VAL A 48 -12.93 13.99 -2.20
CA VAL A 48 -13.06 14.99 -1.15
C VAL A 48 -11.66 15.55 -0.88
N VAL A 49 -11.50 16.86 -1.08
CA VAL A 49 -10.29 17.59 -0.69
C VAL A 49 -10.70 18.81 0.13
N GLU A 50 -10.20 18.86 1.36
CA GLU A 50 -10.47 19.91 2.34
C GLU A 50 -9.17 20.32 3.03
N ASP A 51 -8.99 21.61 3.20
CA ASP A 51 -7.83 22.22 3.83
C ASP A 51 -8.32 23.42 4.64
N ASN A 52 -7.82 23.58 5.86
CA ASN A 52 -8.29 24.64 6.75
C ASN A 52 -7.87 26.03 6.26
N GLU A 53 -6.74 26.14 5.56
CA GLU A 53 -6.17 27.39 5.07
C GLU A 53 -6.63 27.72 3.64
N ASP A 54 -6.68 26.71 2.77
CA ASP A 54 -6.99 26.84 1.35
C ASP A 54 -8.49 26.66 1.03
N GLY A 55 -9.29 26.12 1.94
CA GLY A 55 -10.71 25.83 1.74
C GLY A 55 -10.94 24.41 1.19
N SER A 56 -11.87 24.24 0.26
CA SER A 56 -12.20 22.92 -0.27
C SER A 56 -12.54 22.97 -1.76
N LEU A 57 -12.62 21.79 -2.38
CA LEU A 57 -13.16 21.66 -3.74
C LEU A 57 -14.63 22.14 -3.82
N VAL A 58 -15.39 21.97 -2.73
CA VAL A 58 -16.83 22.29 -2.71
C VAL A 58 -17.08 23.79 -2.58
N ASN A 59 -16.29 24.49 -1.76
CA ASN A 59 -16.44 25.93 -1.57
C ASN A 59 -15.64 26.77 -2.58
N GLY A 60 -14.87 26.12 -3.46
CA GLY A 60 -14.07 26.76 -4.51
C GLY A 60 -12.74 27.35 -4.02
N GLY A 61 -12.35 27.10 -2.78
CA GLY A 61 -11.05 27.52 -2.24
C GLY A 61 -9.87 26.75 -2.83
N ILE A 62 -10.09 25.49 -3.21
CA ILE A 62 -9.10 24.64 -3.89
C ILE A 62 -9.45 24.58 -5.38
N ASP A 63 -8.50 24.96 -6.23
CA ASP A 63 -8.63 24.83 -7.68
C ASP A 63 -8.56 23.34 -8.06
N PRO A 64 -9.57 22.76 -8.74
CA PRO A 64 -9.48 21.40 -9.25
C PRO A 64 -8.19 21.07 -10.01
N ALA A 65 -7.52 22.06 -10.62
CA ALA A 65 -6.28 21.90 -11.40
C ALA A 65 -5.04 21.56 -10.56
N THR A 66 -5.09 21.81 -9.26
CA THR A 66 -3.97 21.53 -8.35
C THR A 66 -4.06 20.15 -7.69
N VAL A 67 -5.16 19.43 -7.90
CA VAL A 67 -5.39 18.10 -7.36
C VAL A 67 -4.94 17.04 -8.37
N ALA A 68 -4.01 16.18 -7.94
CA ALA A 68 -3.52 15.07 -8.74
C ALA A 68 -4.38 13.84 -8.53
N THR A 69 -4.74 13.16 -9.63
CA THR A 69 -5.52 11.93 -9.60
C THR A 69 -5.02 10.93 -10.62
N THR A 70 -4.82 9.69 -10.19
CA THR A 70 -4.55 8.56 -11.09
C THR A 70 -5.33 7.32 -10.76
N ILE A 71 -5.53 6.50 -11.79
CA ILE A 71 -5.96 5.12 -11.65
C ILE A 71 -5.03 4.19 -12.42
N ASP A 72 -4.43 3.25 -11.70
CA ASP A 72 -3.56 2.23 -12.25
C ASP A 72 -4.20 0.84 -12.11
N TYR A 73 -3.79 -0.11 -12.95
CA TYR A 73 -4.14 -1.53 -12.79
C TYR A 73 -2.88 -2.36 -12.66
N LEU A 74 -2.77 -3.12 -11.56
CA LEU A 74 -1.70 -4.09 -11.36
C LEU A 74 -2.24 -5.51 -11.47
N GLU A 75 -1.62 -6.32 -12.32
CA GLU A 75 -1.88 -7.76 -12.33
C GLU A 75 -1.52 -8.39 -10.96
N SER A 76 -2.23 -9.45 -10.58
CA SER A 76 -2.04 -10.17 -9.30
C SER A 76 -0.58 -10.57 -9.04
N GLY A 77 -0.05 -10.28 -7.84
CA GLY A 77 1.31 -10.68 -7.41
C GLY A 77 2.16 -9.60 -6.73
N PHE A 78 1.66 -8.37 -6.62
CA PHE A 78 2.31 -7.28 -5.87
C PHE A 78 1.85 -7.26 -4.40
N ASP A 79 2.73 -6.84 -3.48
CA ASP A 79 2.37 -6.62 -2.07
C ASP A 79 1.55 -5.35 -1.93
N ILE A 80 0.23 -5.51 -1.99
CA ILE A 80 -0.75 -4.42 -1.95
C ILE A 80 -0.80 -3.75 -0.56
N SER A 81 -0.45 -4.48 0.50
CA SER A 81 -0.43 -3.94 1.87
C SER A 81 0.59 -2.80 2.00
N SER A 82 1.74 -2.93 1.34
CA SER A 82 2.76 -1.87 1.27
C SER A 82 2.30 -0.63 0.52
N ILE A 83 1.43 -0.78 -0.50
CA ILE A 83 0.95 0.32 -1.35
C ILE A 83 -0.11 1.15 -0.62
N ALA A 84 -1.07 0.50 0.06
CA ALA A 84 -2.16 1.19 0.77
C ALA A 84 -1.72 1.73 2.14
N GLN A 85 -0.95 0.96 2.92
CA GLN A 85 -0.44 1.41 4.22
C GLN A 85 0.76 2.37 4.08
N GLY A 86 1.53 2.25 3.00
CA GLY A 86 2.69 3.11 2.74
C GLY A 86 2.33 4.53 2.35
N HIS A 87 1.18 4.79 1.72
CA HIS A 87 0.85 6.15 1.26
C HIS A 87 0.49 7.11 2.41
N GLN A 88 -0.32 6.70 3.40
CA GLN A 88 -0.75 7.60 4.47
C GLN A 88 0.30 7.85 5.58
N ALA A 89 1.34 7.01 5.67
CA ALA A 89 2.41 7.18 6.65
C ALA A 89 3.76 7.62 6.05
N ALA A 90 3.93 7.51 4.72
CA ALA A 90 5.20 7.80 4.06
C ALA A 90 5.27 9.10 3.25
N MET A 91 4.15 9.68 2.81
CA MET A 91 4.21 10.80 1.87
C MET A 91 4.74 12.11 2.47
N GLN A 92 4.54 12.40 3.77
CA GLN A 92 5.06 13.64 4.36
C GLN A 92 6.38 13.49 5.15
N MET A 93 6.64 12.32 5.77
CA MET A 93 7.65 12.23 6.83
C MET A 93 8.64 11.06 6.72
N THR A 94 8.49 10.10 5.79
CA THR A 94 9.43 8.96 5.74
C THR A 94 9.94 8.56 4.35
N GLU A 95 9.24 8.80 3.24
CA GLU A 95 9.70 8.34 1.91
C GLU A 95 11.03 8.97 1.49
N TYR A 96 11.19 10.27 1.76
CA TYR A 96 12.43 11.00 1.43
C TYR A 96 13.22 11.47 2.65
N ALA A 97 12.78 11.14 3.86
CA ALA A 97 13.42 11.62 5.09
C ALA A 97 14.84 11.08 5.24
N ARG A 98 15.07 9.81 4.86
CA ARG A 98 16.42 9.22 4.81
C ARG A 98 17.30 9.97 3.80
N GLY A 99 16.81 10.16 2.58
CA GLY A 99 17.51 10.91 1.53
C GLY A 99 17.85 12.34 1.95
N LYS A 100 16.89 13.05 2.55
CA LYS A 100 17.07 14.39 3.10
C LYS A 100 18.14 14.43 4.19
N VAL A 101 18.07 13.53 5.17
CA VAL A 101 19.05 13.45 6.26
C VAL A 101 20.45 13.14 5.73
N LEU A 102 20.54 12.25 4.74
CA LEU A 102 21.78 11.91 4.07
C LEU A 102 22.38 13.13 3.35
N VAL A 103 21.61 13.83 2.51
CA VAL A 103 22.06 15.09 1.88
C VAL A 103 22.39 16.16 2.92
N ASP A 104 21.62 16.22 4.00
CA ASP A 104 21.81 17.21 5.06
C ASP A 104 23.10 17.00 5.86
N ARG A 105 23.57 15.75 5.95
CA ARG A 105 24.81 15.36 6.64
C ARG A 105 26.01 15.30 5.70
N SER A 106 25.79 15.41 4.39
CA SER A 106 26.84 15.46 3.38
C SER A 106 27.27 16.89 3.07
N ASP A 107 28.38 17.01 2.34
CA ASP A 107 28.95 18.25 1.84
C ASP A 107 28.22 18.82 0.61
N CYS A 108 27.19 18.13 0.09
CA CYS A 108 26.38 18.54 -1.06
C CYS A 108 25.87 19.99 -0.96
N LYS A 109 25.49 20.42 0.26
CA LYS A 109 24.97 21.77 0.55
C LYS A 109 25.98 22.90 0.36
N THR A 110 27.26 22.57 0.21
CA THR A 110 28.31 23.55 -0.11
C THR A 110 28.19 24.04 -1.55
N CYS A 111 27.69 23.19 -2.44
CA CYS A 111 27.62 23.46 -3.88
C CYS A 111 26.18 23.53 -4.42
N HIS A 112 25.21 22.95 -3.71
CA HIS A 112 23.82 22.92 -4.12
C HIS A 112 22.91 23.51 -3.02
N ALA A 113 21.90 24.28 -3.41
CA ALA A 113 20.79 24.66 -2.55
C ALA A 113 19.48 24.10 -3.10
N ALA A 114 18.44 24.10 -2.26
CA ALA A 114 17.13 23.61 -2.64
C ALA A 114 16.53 24.41 -3.82
N ASP A 115 16.65 25.73 -3.76
CA ASP A 115 15.86 26.70 -4.53
C ASP A 115 16.69 27.66 -5.40
N ARG A 116 18.02 27.66 -5.23
CA ARG A 116 18.91 28.56 -5.97
C ARG A 116 20.22 27.88 -6.37
N GLN A 117 20.80 28.37 -7.45
CA GLN A 117 22.13 27.94 -7.89
C GLN A 117 23.20 28.51 -6.95
N ILE A 118 24.19 27.69 -6.59
CA ILE A 118 25.41 28.13 -5.89
C ILE A 118 26.60 27.91 -6.82
N ASN A 119 27.19 26.71 -6.77
CA ASN A 119 28.23 26.26 -7.70
C ASN A 119 27.66 25.22 -8.66
N GLY A 120 26.84 24.31 -8.14
CA GLY A 120 25.97 23.41 -8.88
C GLY A 120 24.53 23.95 -8.98
N PRO A 121 23.71 23.35 -9.85
CA PRO A 121 22.29 23.72 -10.02
C PRO A 121 21.50 23.53 -8.73
N ALA A 122 20.41 24.28 -8.58
CA ALA A 122 19.46 24.05 -7.49
C ALA A 122 18.86 22.64 -7.58
N TYR A 123 18.53 22.03 -6.43
CA TYR A 123 17.87 20.72 -6.41
C TYR A 123 16.53 20.74 -7.15
N GLN A 124 15.76 21.82 -7.01
CA GLN A 124 14.55 22.08 -7.80
C GLN A 124 14.79 22.02 -9.31
N THR A 125 15.85 22.66 -9.80
CA THR A 125 16.18 22.64 -11.23
C THR A 125 16.61 21.25 -11.70
N ILE A 126 17.31 20.49 -10.84
CA ILE A 126 17.64 19.08 -11.12
C ILE A 126 16.35 18.26 -11.24
N ALA A 127 15.45 18.38 -10.28
CA ALA A 127 14.15 17.71 -10.29
C ALA A 127 13.37 18.00 -11.57
N GLU A 128 13.27 19.27 -11.96
CA GLU A 128 12.54 19.69 -13.17
C GLU A 128 13.12 19.08 -14.45
N ARG A 129 14.45 19.07 -14.60
CA ARG A 129 15.09 18.55 -15.81
C ARG A 129 14.92 17.05 -15.98
N TYR A 130 14.87 16.30 -14.88
CA TYR A 130 14.82 14.84 -14.88
C TYR A 130 13.43 14.27 -14.58
N ARG A 131 12.40 15.12 -14.45
CA ARG A 131 11.02 14.76 -14.05
C ARG A 131 10.42 13.59 -14.84
N ASN A 132 10.69 13.50 -16.14
CA ASN A 132 10.11 12.49 -17.04
C ASN A 132 11.12 11.41 -17.46
N ASN A 133 12.16 11.16 -16.66
CA ASN A 133 13.21 10.21 -16.99
C ASN A 133 13.17 9.02 -16.04
N GLU A 134 12.69 7.88 -16.54
CA GLU A 134 12.58 6.61 -15.79
C GLU A 134 13.93 6.10 -15.24
N PHE A 135 15.04 6.60 -15.80
CA PHE A 135 16.40 6.26 -15.38
C PHE A 135 17.09 7.36 -14.56
N ALA A 136 16.36 8.41 -14.16
CA ALA A 136 16.90 9.56 -13.43
C ALA A 136 17.61 9.13 -12.16
N VAL A 137 16.96 8.31 -11.32
CA VAL A 137 17.53 7.85 -10.04
C VAL A 137 18.87 7.16 -10.29
N ARG A 138 18.89 6.10 -11.10
CA ARG A 138 20.11 5.34 -11.40
C ARG A 138 21.22 6.22 -11.97
N ASN A 139 20.91 7.05 -12.97
CA ASN A 139 21.92 7.84 -13.68
C ASN A 139 22.50 8.95 -12.78
N LEU A 140 21.67 9.60 -11.99
CA LEU A 140 22.10 10.65 -11.06
C LEU A 140 22.83 10.05 -9.85
N SER A 141 22.41 8.89 -9.33
CA SER A 141 23.14 8.21 -8.24
C SER A 141 24.54 7.81 -8.70
N LYS A 142 24.69 7.29 -9.92
CA LYS A 142 26.01 7.06 -10.52
C LYS A 142 26.81 8.36 -10.63
N LYS A 143 26.18 9.46 -11.04
CA LYS A 143 26.82 10.78 -11.14
C LYS A 143 27.29 11.31 -9.78
N VAL A 144 26.53 11.09 -8.71
CA VAL A 144 26.92 11.44 -7.32
C VAL A 144 28.21 10.71 -6.94
N ILE A 145 28.27 9.41 -7.20
CA ILE A 145 29.40 8.55 -6.82
C ILE A 145 30.64 8.87 -7.65
N THR A 146 30.51 8.94 -8.99
CA THR A 146 31.67 9.07 -9.89
C THR A 146 32.06 10.50 -10.20
N GLY A 147 31.20 11.48 -9.87
CA GLY A 147 31.38 12.88 -10.25
C GLY A 147 31.35 13.11 -11.77
N GLY A 148 31.85 14.26 -12.19
CA GLY A 148 32.11 14.62 -13.59
C GLY A 148 31.43 15.91 -14.04
N ALA A 149 31.60 16.25 -15.32
CA ALA A 149 31.17 17.52 -15.92
C ALA A 149 30.16 17.33 -17.06
N GLY A 150 29.78 18.42 -17.74
CA GLY A 150 29.11 18.42 -19.05
C GLY A 150 27.58 18.48 -19.03
N ASN A 151 26.94 17.93 -17.99
CA ASN A 151 25.47 17.94 -17.93
C ASN A 151 24.91 19.35 -17.68
N TRP A 152 25.61 20.16 -16.88
CA TRP A 152 25.12 21.47 -16.40
C TRP A 152 26.12 22.61 -16.68
N GLY A 153 26.93 22.45 -17.75
CA GLY A 153 28.01 23.37 -18.09
C GLY A 153 29.39 22.81 -17.76
N GLN A 154 30.38 23.70 -17.69
CA GLN A 154 31.80 23.34 -17.48
C GLN A 154 32.17 23.05 -16.03
N THR A 155 31.31 23.42 -15.07
CA THR A 155 31.54 23.14 -13.65
C THR A 155 31.56 21.63 -13.40
N VAL A 156 32.65 21.16 -12.78
CA VAL A 156 32.86 19.74 -12.47
C VAL A 156 32.23 19.44 -11.11
N MET A 157 31.39 18.41 -11.05
CA MET A 157 30.94 17.84 -9.77
C MET A 157 31.99 16.88 -9.23
N SER A 158 32.45 17.08 -7.99
CA SER A 158 33.36 16.15 -7.31
C SER A 158 32.75 14.76 -7.16
N ALA A 159 33.60 13.74 -7.20
CA ALA A 159 33.20 12.35 -6.96
C ALA A 159 33.00 12.10 -5.46
N HIS A 160 31.99 11.30 -5.11
CA HIS A 160 31.72 10.87 -3.74
C HIS A 160 31.77 9.33 -3.66
N PRO A 161 32.94 8.69 -3.89
CA PRO A 161 33.08 7.23 -3.90
C PRO A 161 32.76 6.57 -2.55
N GLN A 162 32.72 7.35 -1.47
CA GLN A 162 32.35 6.90 -0.13
C GLN A 162 30.84 6.73 0.07
N VAL A 163 30.00 7.25 -0.83
CA VAL A 163 28.53 7.11 -0.75
C VAL A 163 28.14 5.80 -1.41
N SER A 164 27.39 4.96 -0.68
CA SER A 164 26.89 3.69 -1.23
C SER A 164 25.85 3.94 -2.34
N GLU A 165 25.67 2.98 -3.26
CA GLU A 165 24.66 3.10 -4.32
C GLU A 165 23.24 3.23 -3.76
N GLU A 166 22.96 2.53 -2.66
CA GLU A 166 21.68 2.61 -1.95
C GLU A 166 21.44 4.02 -1.39
N ASP A 167 22.40 4.57 -0.65
CA ASP A 167 22.28 5.91 -0.07
C ASP A 167 22.24 7.00 -1.14
N ALA A 168 23.02 6.85 -2.21
CA ALA A 168 22.96 7.75 -3.36
C ALA A 168 21.58 7.67 -4.07
N GLY A 169 20.94 6.49 -4.07
CA GLY A 169 19.57 6.31 -4.53
C GLY A 169 18.57 7.12 -3.69
N GLU A 170 18.67 7.02 -2.37
CA GLU A 170 17.80 7.76 -1.44
C GLU A 170 17.99 9.28 -1.53
N MET A 171 19.23 9.74 -1.58
CA MET A 171 19.55 11.16 -1.74
C MET A 171 18.95 11.72 -3.04
N VAL A 172 19.09 11.00 -4.15
CA VAL A 172 18.59 11.43 -5.46
C VAL A 172 17.06 11.41 -5.51
N ARG A 173 16.41 10.39 -4.92
CA ARG A 173 14.96 10.34 -4.78
C ARG A 173 14.42 11.59 -4.09
N TRP A 174 15.04 12.00 -2.98
CA TRP A 174 14.69 13.26 -2.30
C TRP A 174 14.95 14.50 -3.17
N ILE A 175 16.09 14.57 -3.88
CA ILE A 175 16.38 15.72 -4.76
C ILE A 175 15.31 15.85 -5.85
N LEU A 176 14.90 14.73 -6.46
CA LEU A 176 13.91 14.71 -7.54
C LEU A 176 12.49 15.05 -7.06
N SER A 177 12.18 14.88 -5.77
CA SER A 177 10.89 15.27 -5.22
C SER A 177 10.74 16.77 -4.96
N LEU A 178 11.83 17.56 -5.02
CA LEU A 178 11.79 19.00 -4.74
C LEU A 178 11.24 19.87 -5.88
N GLY A 179 10.98 19.33 -7.08
CA GLY A 179 10.51 20.11 -8.23
C GLY A 179 9.14 20.75 -8.02
N ALA A 180 8.78 21.75 -8.87
CA ALA A 180 7.42 22.29 -8.91
C ALA A 180 6.38 21.15 -8.99
N PRO A 181 5.17 21.32 -8.41
CA PRO A 181 4.15 20.27 -8.41
C PRO A 181 3.97 19.75 -9.85
N PRO A 182 3.83 18.43 -10.03
CA PRO A 182 3.69 17.86 -11.36
C PRO A 182 2.60 18.63 -12.12
N LYS A 183 2.84 18.94 -13.40
CA LYS A 183 1.71 19.19 -14.29
C LYS A 183 0.89 17.91 -14.20
N VAL A 184 -0.27 18.01 -13.56
CA VAL A 184 -1.10 16.86 -13.27
C VAL A 184 -1.55 16.30 -14.61
N ASP A 185 -0.95 15.19 -15.03
CA ASP A 185 -1.54 14.33 -16.04
C ASP A 185 -2.77 13.68 -15.38
N ARG A 186 -3.87 14.43 -15.36
CA ARG A 186 -5.15 13.96 -14.81
C ARG A 186 -5.56 12.76 -15.64
N THR A 187 -5.44 11.56 -15.08
CA THR A 187 -5.97 10.37 -15.76
C THR A 187 -7.41 10.08 -15.34
N LEU A 188 -7.88 10.64 -14.22
CA LEU A 188 -9.26 10.49 -13.74
C LEU A 188 -9.90 11.84 -13.34
N PRO A 189 -11.13 12.18 -13.79
CA PRO A 189 -11.89 13.32 -13.27
C PRO A 189 -12.06 13.26 -11.74
N LEU A 190 -12.33 14.38 -11.07
CA LEU A 190 -12.50 14.42 -9.60
C LEU A 190 -13.77 13.72 -9.11
N GLU A 191 -14.75 13.53 -9.97
CA GLU A 191 -15.97 12.75 -9.72
C GLU A 191 -16.45 12.10 -11.01
N GLY A 192 -17.13 10.97 -10.91
CA GLY A 192 -17.67 10.26 -12.06
C GLY A 192 -17.93 8.79 -11.81
N THR A 193 -17.90 8.02 -12.89
CA THR A 193 -18.07 6.57 -12.87
C THR A 193 -16.89 5.88 -13.54
N TYR A 194 -16.44 4.78 -12.98
CA TYR A 194 -15.39 3.94 -13.54
C TYR A 194 -15.84 2.49 -13.60
N THR A 195 -15.68 1.82 -14.75
CA THR A 195 -16.02 0.40 -14.88
C THR A 195 -14.80 -0.45 -14.55
N LEU A 196 -14.89 -1.27 -13.50
CA LEU A 196 -13.79 -2.11 -13.00
C LEU A 196 -13.63 -3.38 -13.86
N SER A 197 -13.32 -3.18 -15.14
CA SER A 197 -13.12 -4.26 -16.12
C SER A 197 -11.67 -4.72 -16.13
N ILE A 198 -11.46 -6.04 -16.09
CA ILE A 198 -10.12 -6.64 -16.23
C ILE A 198 -9.55 -6.26 -17.61
N PRO A 199 -8.39 -5.60 -17.69
CA PRO A 199 -7.76 -5.27 -18.96
C PRO A 199 -7.50 -6.50 -19.82
N ALA A 200 -7.52 -6.30 -21.14
CA ALA A 200 -7.24 -7.38 -22.08
C ALA A 200 -5.81 -7.93 -21.84
N PRO A 201 -5.65 -9.25 -21.67
CA PRO A 201 -4.35 -9.84 -21.44
C PRO A 201 -3.47 -9.74 -22.70
N GLU A 202 -2.16 -9.90 -22.52
CA GLU A 202 -1.25 -10.14 -23.65
C GLU A 202 -1.72 -11.36 -24.48
N LYS A 203 -1.43 -11.34 -25.79
CA LYS A 203 -1.82 -12.41 -26.72
C LYS A 203 -1.43 -13.79 -26.17
N GLY A 204 -2.44 -14.65 -26.00
CA GLY A 204 -2.26 -16.05 -25.57
C GLY A 204 -2.37 -16.29 -24.06
N LYS A 205 -2.56 -15.25 -23.23
CA LYS A 205 -2.81 -15.40 -21.79
C LYS A 205 -4.31 -15.26 -21.47
N LYS A 206 -4.76 -15.92 -20.40
CA LYS A 206 -6.10 -15.71 -19.83
C LYS A 206 -6.10 -14.41 -18.99
N PRO A 207 -7.17 -13.61 -19.00
CA PRO A 207 -7.28 -12.45 -18.13
C PRO A 207 -7.16 -12.90 -16.67
N LYS A 208 -6.26 -12.26 -15.91
CA LYS A 208 -6.13 -12.49 -14.48
C LYS A 208 -6.69 -11.29 -13.74
N PRO A 209 -7.64 -11.49 -12.81
CA PRO A 209 -8.12 -10.42 -11.96
C PRO A 209 -6.95 -9.81 -11.16
N GLY A 210 -6.92 -8.48 -11.10
CA GLY A 210 -5.83 -7.70 -10.54
C GLY A 210 -6.36 -6.61 -9.62
N THR A 211 -5.51 -5.66 -9.26
CA THR A 211 -5.83 -4.58 -8.31
C THR A 211 -5.92 -3.26 -9.05
N PHE A 212 -7.04 -2.54 -8.86
CA PHE A 212 -7.13 -1.14 -9.26
C PHE A 212 -6.56 -0.27 -8.14
N ILE A 213 -5.68 0.67 -8.50
CA ILE A 213 -5.06 1.59 -7.55
C ILE A 213 -5.53 2.99 -7.87
N PHE A 214 -6.40 3.52 -7.02
CA PHE A 214 -6.86 4.90 -7.06
C PHE A 214 -5.90 5.74 -6.23
N LYS A 215 -5.29 6.76 -6.81
CA LYS A 215 -4.38 7.67 -6.10
C LYS A 215 -4.87 9.09 -6.25
N ALA A 216 -4.90 9.82 -5.15
CA ALA A 216 -5.11 11.25 -5.17
C ALA A 216 -4.08 11.94 -4.28
N SER A 217 -3.59 13.11 -4.69
CA SER A 217 -2.81 13.98 -3.81
C SER A 217 -3.15 15.46 -4.03
N TYR A 218 -2.98 16.24 -2.98
CA TYR A 218 -3.11 17.68 -2.98
C TYR A 218 -2.00 18.29 -2.14
N ARG A 219 -1.34 19.30 -2.72
CA ARG A 219 -0.35 20.12 -2.04
C ARG A 219 -0.96 21.48 -1.78
N ASP A 220 -1.04 21.84 -0.51
CA ASP A 220 -1.54 23.15 -0.09
C ASP A 220 -0.62 24.29 -0.58
N ARG A 221 -1.07 25.52 -0.41
CA ARG A 221 -0.31 26.72 -0.80
C ARG A 221 0.71 27.14 0.27
N GLY A 222 0.68 26.54 1.45
CA GLY A 222 1.40 27.01 2.64
C GLY A 222 0.93 28.39 3.11
N SER A 223 1.69 28.99 4.03
CA SER A 223 1.42 30.36 4.53
C SER A 223 2.66 31.24 4.51
N SER A 224 2.53 32.53 4.84
CA SER A 224 3.64 33.49 4.88
C SER A 224 4.81 33.07 5.80
N SER A 225 4.60 32.09 6.67
CA SER A 225 5.59 31.60 7.65
C SER A 225 5.88 30.10 7.58
N GLN A 226 5.17 29.33 6.75
CA GLN A 226 5.25 27.87 6.66
C GLN A 226 5.36 27.39 5.22
N THR A 227 6.12 26.32 5.03
CA THR A 227 6.20 25.61 3.75
C THR A 227 4.94 24.82 3.49
N SER A 228 4.56 24.69 2.23
CA SER A 228 3.43 23.88 1.82
C SER A 228 3.57 22.41 2.17
N VAL A 229 2.45 21.77 2.48
CA VAL A 229 2.30 20.36 2.87
C VAL A 229 1.51 19.62 1.79
N GLU A 230 1.86 18.37 1.49
CA GLU A 230 1.23 17.53 0.45
C GLU A 230 0.71 16.24 1.03
N GLU A 231 -0.61 16.07 1.05
CA GLU A 231 -1.25 14.84 1.48
C GLU A 231 -1.93 14.10 0.33
N GLY A 232 -2.23 12.84 0.55
CA GLY A 232 -2.89 12.01 -0.45
C GLY A 232 -3.51 10.74 0.10
N GLU A 233 -4.35 10.12 -0.73
CA GLU A 233 -4.95 8.83 -0.44
C GLU A 233 -4.73 7.86 -1.60
N THR A 234 -4.31 6.65 -1.25
CA THR A 234 -4.25 5.51 -2.16
C THR A 234 -5.20 4.43 -1.71
N ILE A 235 -6.13 4.05 -2.60
CA ILE A 235 -7.04 2.93 -2.41
C ILE A 235 -6.71 1.83 -3.40
N ALA A 236 -6.44 0.64 -2.86
CA ALA A 236 -6.17 -0.55 -3.64
C ALA A 236 -7.41 -1.47 -3.62
N LEU A 237 -8.20 -1.42 -4.68
CA LEU A 237 -9.36 -2.30 -4.87
C LEU A 237 -8.90 -3.63 -5.45
N ARG A 238 -8.92 -4.66 -4.61
CA ARG A 238 -8.66 -6.06 -4.97
C ARG A 238 -9.95 -6.71 -5.42
N THR A 239 -9.88 -7.87 -6.06
CA THR A 239 -11.11 -8.55 -6.45
C THR A 239 -11.71 -9.24 -5.23
N ALA A 240 -13.03 -9.32 -5.18
CA ALA A 240 -13.73 -9.98 -4.08
C ALA A 240 -13.42 -11.49 -3.99
N PHE A 241 -12.84 -12.08 -5.05
CA PHE A 241 -12.37 -13.47 -5.08
C PHE A 241 -10.83 -13.52 -4.98
N LEU A 242 -10.31 -14.14 -3.94
CA LEU A 242 -8.87 -14.25 -3.66
C LEU A 242 -8.46 -15.71 -3.52
N GLN A 243 -7.30 -16.06 -4.08
CA GLN A 243 -6.69 -17.36 -3.81
C GLN A 243 -6.13 -17.36 -2.39
N ALA A 244 -6.24 -18.49 -1.67
CA ALA A 244 -5.82 -18.54 -0.27
C ALA A 244 -4.30 -18.41 -0.13
N GLU A 245 -3.52 -18.91 -1.09
CA GLU A 245 -2.06 -18.77 -1.11
C GLU A 245 -1.59 -17.32 -1.35
N GLN A 246 -2.49 -16.41 -1.71
CA GLN A 246 -2.22 -14.97 -1.83
C GLN A 246 -2.46 -14.22 -0.51
N ALA A 247 -2.70 -14.91 0.60
CA ALA A 247 -2.80 -14.28 1.92
C ALA A 247 -1.52 -13.47 2.24
N ASP A 248 -1.71 -12.29 2.84
CA ASP A 248 -0.63 -11.35 3.18
C ASP A 248 0.30 -11.91 4.28
N SER A 249 -0.21 -12.81 5.11
CA SER A 249 0.60 -13.59 6.05
C SER A 249 -0.13 -14.87 6.48
N MET A 250 0.61 -15.80 7.08
CA MET A 250 0.07 -17.05 7.61
C MET A 250 0.93 -17.60 8.74
N SER A 251 0.37 -18.52 9.52
CA SER A 251 1.09 -19.25 10.55
C SER A 251 2.27 -20.02 9.97
N LYS A 252 3.40 -20.05 10.70
CA LYS A 252 4.70 -20.59 10.27
C LYS A 252 4.67 -22.00 9.64
N ASN A 253 3.74 -22.85 10.09
CA ASN A 253 3.64 -24.25 9.67
C ASN A 253 2.69 -24.48 8.49
N VAL A 254 1.94 -23.44 8.08
CA VAL A 254 1.07 -23.50 6.90
C VAL A 254 1.94 -23.57 5.65
N ARG A 255 1.56 -24.44 4.71
CA ARG A 255 2.29 -24.68 3.46
C ARG A 255 1.32 -24.68 2.29
N THR A 256 1.83 -24.37 1.10
CA THR A 256 1.08 -24.61 -0.13
C THR A 256 1.18 -26.08 -0.52
N TYR A 257 0.08 -26.66 -0.99
CA TYR A 257 0.01 -28.02 -1.54
C TYR A 257 -0.71 -28.02 -2.88
N ARG A 258 -0.29 -28.89 -3.80
CA ARG A 258 -0.93 -29.08 -5.12
C ARG A 258 -1.58 -30.47 -5.16
N PRO A 259 -2.89 -30.58 -4.88
CA PRO A 259 -3.58 -31.88 -4.83
C PRO A 259 -3.73 -32.54 -6.21
N PHE A 260 -3.59 -31.77 -7.28
CA PHE A 260 -3.68 -32.24 -8.66
C PHE A 260 -2.44 -31.85 -9.47
N ASN A 261 -2.14 -32.61 -10.52
CA ASN A 261 -1.16 -32.22 -11.53
C ASN A 261 -1.74 -31.06 -12.34
N GLY A 262 -1.62 -29.83 -11.84
CA GLY A 262 -2.20 -28.64 -12.45
C GLY A 262 -2.06 -27.38 -11.61
N ASP A 263 -2.90 -26.39 -11.92
CA ASP A 263 -2.79 -25.03 -11.38
C ASP A 263 -3.39 -24.85 -9.98
N THR A 264 -4.19 -25.80 -9.48
CA THR A 264 -4.79 -25.71 -8.15
C THR A 264 -3.73 -25.77 -7.05
N VAL A 265 -3.69 -24.72 -6.24
CA VAL A 265 -2.85 -24.59 -5.05
C VAL A 265 -3.76 -24.36 -3.87
N VAL A 266 -3.51 -25.08 -2.77
CA VAL A 266 -4.25 -24.89 -1.52
C VAL A 266 -3.28 -24.55 -0.40
N LEU A 267 -3.72 -23.74 0.56
CA LEU A 267 -3.12 -23.74 1.87
C LEU A 267 -3.45 -25.05 2.58
N ASN A 268 -2.43 -25.68 3.16
CA ASN A 268 -2.53 -26.95 3.88
C ASN A 268 -1.77 -26.86 5.22
N GLU A 269 -1.85 -27.92 6.03
CA GLU A 269 -1.27 -27.97 7.39
C GLU A 269 -1.88 -26.93 8.36
N LEU A 270 -3.10 -26.44 8.08
CA LEU A 270 -3.84 -25.59 9.00
C LEU A 270 -4.37 -26.40 10.19
N LYS A 271 -3.53 -26.58 11.21
CA LYS A 271 -3.87 -27.20 12.51
C LYS A 271 -4.60 -26.20 13.41
N SER A 272 -5.22 -26.66 14.49
CA SER A 272 -5.96 -25.79 15.40
C SER A 272 -5.13 -24.56 15.84
N ASN A 273 -5.73 -23.38 15.81
CA ASN A 273 -5.13 -22.05 16.00
C ASN A 273 -4.18 -21.56 14.89
N SER A 274 -4.02 -22.31 13.79
CA SER A 274 -3.34 -21.78 12.61
C SER A 274 -4.24 -20.75 11.93
N PHE A 275 -3.61 -19.75 11.33
CA PHE A 275 -4.31 -18.70 10.59
C PHE A 275 -3.64 -18.38 9.26
N PHE A 276 -4.43 -17.75 8.40
CA PHE A 276 -3.98 -16.93 7.28
C PHE A 276 -4.73 -15.59 7.33
N VAL A 277 -4.12 -14.52 6.83
CA VAL A 277 -4.67 -13.16 6.97
C VAL A 277 -4.66 -12.40 5.65
N PHE A 278 -5.76 -11.68 5.38
CA PHE A 278 -5.81 -10.62 4.38
C PHE A 278 -5.85 -9.28 5.11
N LYS A 279 -4.84 -8.45 4.89
CA LYS A 279 -4.65 -7.19 5.60
C LYS A 279 -5.37 -6.03 4.93
N HIS A 280 -5.69 -5.03 5.74
CA HIS A 280 -6.21 -3.74 5.29
C HIS A 280 -7.47 -3.85 4.42
N ALA A 281 -8.50 -4.49 4.98
CA ALA A 281 -9.78 -4.74 4.31
C ALA A 281 -10.93 -3.95 4.95
N ASP A 282 -11.72 -3.28 4.13
CA ASP A 282 -12.99 -2.66 4.47
C ASP A 282 -14.11 -3.71 4.44
N LEU A 283 -14.90 -3.78 5.52
CA LEU A 283 -16.04 -4.70 5.63
C LEU A 283 -17.37 -4.05 5.21
N THR A 284 -17.36 -2.80 4.75
CA THR A 284 -18.57 -2.11 4.27
C THR A 284 -19.20 -2.89 3.12
N GLY A 285 -20.49 -3.23 3.26
CA GLY A 285 -21.22 -4.02 2.26
C GLY A 285 -20.93 -5.53 2.27
N VAL A 286 -19.91 -6.01 2.98
CA VAL A 286 -19.65 -7.46 3.09
C VAL A 286 -20.66 -8.07 4.07
N TYR A 287 -21.41 -9.08 3.63
CA TYR A 287 -22.39 -9.78 4.49
C TYR A 287 -22.00 -11.24 4.80
N SER A 288 -21.15 -11.84 3.99
CA SER A 288 -20.63 -13.19 4.23
C SER A 288 -19.34 -13.43 3.44
N VAL A 289 -18.62 -14.47 3.82
CA VAL A 289 -17.41 -14.94 3.14
C VAL A 289 -17.61 -16.39 2.74
N ALA A 290 -17.60 -16.67 1.44
CA ALA A 290 -17.55 -18.04 0.92
C ALA A 290 -16.09 -18.52 0.90
N ILE A 291 -15.87 -19.77 1.32
CA ILE A 291 -14.54 -20.35 1.48
C ILE A 291 -14.52 -21.69 0.74
N GLY A 292 -13.62 -21.83 -0.24
CA GLY A 292 -13.33 -23.10 -0.88
C GLY A 292 -12.44 -23.95 0.03
N ILE A 293 -12.97 -25.08 0.50
CA ILE A 293 -12.26 -26.02 1.37
C ILE A 293 -11.98 -27.33 0.65
N GLY A 294 -10.78 -27.88 0.87
CA GLY A 294 -10.38 -29.21 0.46
C GLY A 294 -10.41 -30.18 1.64
N SER A 295 -10.93 -31.38 1.41
CA SER A 295 -11.06 -32.44 2.41
C SER A 295 -10.79 -33.81 1.80
N GLY A 296 -10.27 -34.75 2.62
CA GLY A 296 -9.74 -36.04 2.20
C GLY A 296 -8.54 -35.89 1.26
N ASP A 297 -7.53 -36.74 1.37
CA ASP A 297 -6.47 -36.88 0.37
C ASP A 297 -5.70 -38.19 0.62
N ARG A 298 -4.90 -38.63 -0.35
CA ARG A 298 -3.99 -39.77 -0.16
C ARG A 298 -2.89 -39.45 0.86
N LEU A 299 -2.38 -38.22 0.86
CA LEU A 299 -1.26 -37.80 1.71
C LEU A 299 -1.72 -37.13 3.02
N TYR A 300 -2.90 -36.52 3.01
CA TYR A 300 -3.41 -35.74 4.14
C TYR A 300 -4.75 -36.25 4.66
N ARG A 301 -4.91 -36.18 5.98
CA ARG A 301 -6.17 -36.41 6.69
C ARG A 301 -6.62 -35.10 7.32
N TYR A 302 -7.92 -34.85 7.31
CA TYR A 302 -8.50 -33.61 7.77
C TYR A 302 -9.53 -33.88 8.84
N SER A 303 -9.42 -33.22 10.00
CA SER A 303 -10.27 -33.50 11.15
C SER A 303 -11.62 -32.77 11.12
N GLY A 304 -11.86 -31.89 10.15
CA GLY A 304 -12.95 -30.92 10.25
C GLY A 304 -12.75 -29.99 11.44
N GLY A 305 -13.80 -29.28 11.83
CA GLY A 305 -13.77 -28.32 12.94
C GLY A 305 -14.57 -27.07 12.59
N ARG A 306 -13.94 -25.90 12.67
CA ARG A 306 -14.53 -24.63 12.21
C ARG A 306 -13.47 -23.65 11.73
N ILE A 307 -13.92 -22.66 10.96
CA ILE A 307 -13.15 -21.47 10.62
C ILE A 307 -13.81 -20.29 11.33
N GLU A 308 -13.01 -19.51 12.03
CA GLU A 308 -13.38 -18.25 12.68
C GLU A 308 -12.72 -17.11 11.92
N LEU A 309 -13.45 -16.02 11.71
CA LEU A 309 -12.90 -14.76 11.20
C LEU A 309 -12.74 -13.80 12.37
N HIS A 310 -11.50 -13.38 12.63
CA HIS A 310 -11.15 -12.39 13.64
C HIS A 310 -10.64 -11.10 13.00
N LEU A 311 -10.91 -9.97 13.64
CA LEU A 311 -10.41 -8.66 13.22
C LEU A 311 -9.09 -8.34 13.94
N ASP A 312 -8.13 -7.82 13.19
CA ASP A 312 -6.88 -7.17 13.61
C ASP A 312 -5.82 -8.09 14.29
N ALA A 313 -6.24 -9.20 14.89
CA ALA A 313 -5.37 -10.22 15.47
C ALA A 313 -6.00 -11.62 15.38
N PRO A 314 -5.20 -12.71 15.46
CA PRO A 314 -5.74 -14.09 15.48
C PRO A 314 -6.69 -14.40 16.64
N ASP A 315 -6.62 -13.63 17.73
CA ASP A 315 -7.49 -13.71 18.90
C ASP A 315 -8.30 -12.42 19.11
N GLY A 316 -8.36 -11.57 18.08
CA GLY A 316 -9.10 -10.31 18.11
C GLY A 316 -10.63 -10.50 18.11
N PRO A 317 -11.40 -9.42 17.96
CA PRO A 317 -12.85 -9.49 17.92
C PRO A 317 -13.35 -10.48 16.85
N LEU A 318 -14.23 -11.39 17.24
CA LEU A 318 -14.84 -12.37 16.33
C LEU A 318 -15.85 -11.66 15.42
N ALA A 319 -15.66 -11.76 14.11
CA ALA A 319 -16.57 -11.20 13.10
C ALA A 319 -17.52 -12.25 12.51
N GLY A 320 -17.22 -13.54 12.67
CA GLY A 320 -18.10 -14.63 12.23
C GLY A 320 -17.40 -15.98 12.30
N LYS A 321 -18.16 -17.06 12.12
CA LYS A 321 -17.62 -18.43 12.13
C LYS A 321 -18.46 -19.38 11.29
N VAL A 322 -17.85 -20.47 10.84
CA VAL A 322 -18.53 -21.51 10.06
C VAL A 322 -18.00 -22.90 10.42
N PRO A 323 -18.88 -23.91 10.62
CA PRO A 323 -18.43 -25.28 10.81
C PRO A 323 -17.81 -25.84 9.53
N VAL A 324 -16.77 -26.65 9.69
CA VAL A 324 -16.10 -27.40 8.63
C VAL A 324 -16.38 -28.89 8.86
N PRO A 325 -17.09 -29.57 7.94
CA PRO A 325 -17.41 -30.97 8.11
C PRO A 325 -16.16 -31.84 7.98
N GLU A 326 -16.06 -32.87 8.83
CA GLU A 326 -15.05 -33.91 8.65
C GLU A 326 -15.42 -34.81 7.46
N LYS A 327 -14.58 -34.82 6.43
CA LYS A 327 -14.73 -35.70 5.26
C LYS A 327 -13.38 -36.32 4.92
N ASN A 328 -13.21 -37.59 5.23
CA ASN A 328 -11.94 -38.32 5.09
C ASN A 328 -11.99 -39.50 4.09
N SER A 329 -13.02 -39.58 3.25
CA SER A 329 -13.34 -40.80 2.51
C SER A 329 -12.75 -40.89 1.08
N ALA A 330 -11.77 -40.05 0.71
CA ALA A 330 -11.35 -39.95 -0.69
C ALA A 330 -9.87 -40.30 -0.91
N GLU A 331 -9.58 -41.04 -1.99
CA GLU A 331 -8.23 -41.27 -2.53
C GLU A 331 -7.62 -39.99 -3.15
N ARG A 332 -8.46 -38.97 -3.41
CA ARG A 332 -8.10 -37.68 -4.01
C ARG A 332 -8.85 -36.56 -3.29
N MET A 333 -8.27 -35.37 -3.25
CA MET A 333 -8.91 -34.23 -2.59
C MET A 333 -10.29 -33.90 -3.14
N ALA A 334 -11.25 -33.76 -2.24
CA ALA A 334 -12.61 -33.33 -2.55
C ALA A 334 -12.80 -31.88 -2.10
N PHE A 335 -13.24 -31.02 -3.03
CA PHE A 335 -13.54 -29.63 -2.74
C PHE A 335 -15.03 -29.41 -2.45
N SER A 336 -15.29 -28.49 -1.53
CA SER A 336 -16.62 -27.96 -1.26
C SER A 336 -16.54 -26.51 -0.81
N GLU A 337 -17.66 -25.79 -0.87
CA GLU A 337 -17.77 -24.42 -0.35
C GLU A 337 -18.42 -24.46 1.05
N VAL A 338 -17.91 -23.64 1.96
CA VAL A 338 -18.61 -23.26 3.20
C VAL A 338 -18.81 -21.75 3.23
N VAL A 339 -19.92 -21.29 3.80
CA VAL A 339 -20.28 -19.87 3.86
C VAL A 339 -20.22 -19.40 5.30
N LEU A 340 -19.29 -18.48 5.58
CA LEU A 340 -19.12 -17.81 6.87
C LEU A 340 -19.99 -16.55 6.90
N PRO A 341 -21.10 -16.51 7.66
CA PRO A 341 -21.89 -15.30 7.83
C PRO A 341 -21.11 -14.29 8.68
N LEU A 342 -21.17 -13.01 8.31
CA LEU A 342 -20.62 -11.95 9.16
C LEU A 342 -21.65 -11.54 10.21
N GLU A 343 -21.24 -11.61 11.47
CA GLU A 343 -21.98 -11.12 12.65
C GLU A 343 -21.66 -9.64 12.92
N THR A 344 -20.50 -9.17 12.45
CA THR A 344 -20.04 -7.78 12.55
C THR A 344 -20.26 -7.03 11.23
N LYS A 345 -20.82 -5.82 11.31
CA LYS A 345 -20.94 -4.90 10.16
C LYS A 345 -19.67 -4.07 10.01
N GLY A 346 -19.37 -3.64 8.78
CA GLY A 346 -18.32 -2.64 8.55
C GLY A 346 -18.57 -1.35 9.33
N ASP A 347 -17.50 -0.82 9.91
CA ASP A 347 -17.51 0.40 10.73
C ASP A 347 -16.84 1.59 10.00
N GLY A 348 -16.57 1.44 8.70
CA GLY A 348 -15.89 2.42 7.85
C GLY A 348 -14.37 2.43 7.99
N ARG A 349 -13.78 1.55 8.81
CA ARG A 349 -12.33 1.38 8.97
C ARG A 349 -11.83 0.15 8.21
N PHE A 350 -10.53 0.14 7.97
CA PHE A 350 -9.84 -1.04 7.45
C PHE A 350 -9.42 -1.94 8.62
N HIS A 351 -9.60 -3.24 8.45
CA HIS A 351 -9.23 -4.28 9.41
C HIS A 351 -8.31 -5.31 8.77
N ASP A 352 -7.48 -5.96 9.59
CA ASP A 352 -6.80 -7.19 9.16
C ASP A 352 -7.72 -8.38 9.42
N LEU A 353 -7.98 -9.20 8.40
CA LEU A 353 -8.96 -10.29 8.43
C LEU A 353 -8.27 -11.63 8.66
N TYR A 354 -8.23 -12.07 9.91
CA TYR A 354 -7.60 -13.32 10.32
C TYR A 354 -8.59 -14.49 10.23
N PHE A 355 -8.33 -15.41 9.31
CA PHE A 355 -9.07 -16.67 9.21
C PHE A 355 -8.36 -17.72 10.04
N VAL A 356 -8.93 -18.04 11.19
CA VAL A 356 -8.35 -18.93 12.19
C VAL A 356 -9.10 -20.25 12.18
N VAL A 357 -8.39 -21.36 11.99
CA VAL A 357 -9.01 -22.69 12.06
C VAL A 357 -8.98 -23.20 13.49
N LYS A 358 -10.04 -23.87 13.92
CA LYS A 358 -10.16 -24.40 15.28
C LYS A 358 -10.67 -25.84 15.28
N ASN A 359 -9.99 -26.66 16.06
CA ASN A 359 -10.47 -27.98 16.46
C ASN A 359 -9.81 -28.38 17.78
N GLU A 360 -10.50 -28.15 18.89
CA GLU A 360 -10.01 -28.45 20.24
C GLU A 360 -9.94 -29.96 20.50
N ASN A 361 -10.76 -30.76 19.81
CA ASN A 361 -10.80 -32.21 19.97
C ASN A 361 -9.67 -32.93 19.21
N ASN A 362 -9.17 -32.33 18.14
CA ASN A 362 -8.08 -32.88 17.33
C ASN A 362 -7.10 -31.78 16.88
N PRO A 363 -6.33 -31.19 17.82
CA PRO A 363 -5.57 -29.97 17.57
C PRO A 363 -4.38 -30.15 16.63
N SER A 364 -3.85 -31.37 16.54
CA SER A 364 -2.66 -31.70 15.74
C SER A 364 -2.98 -32.11 14.30
N THR A 365 -4.24 -32.39 13.97
CA THR A 365 -4.66 -32.74 12.61
C THR A 365 -5.15 -31.50 11.89
N PRO A 366 -4.76 -31.27 10.62
CA PRO A 366 -5.26 -30.15 9.84
C PRO A 366 -6.81 -30.14 9.77
N VAL A 367 -7.43 -28.97 9.90
CA VAL A 367 -8.90 -28.82 9.88
C VAL A 367 -9.45 -29.05 8.48
N ALA A 368 -8.88 -28.36 7.50
CA ALA A 368 -9.14 -28.49 6.07
C ALA A 368 -7.97 -27.89 5.28
N ALA A 369 -7.87 -28.22 4.00
CA ALA A 369 -7.13 -27.38 3.05
C ALA A 369 -8.00 -26.20 2.63
N ILE A 370 -7.40 -25.06 2.30
CA ILE A 370 -8.12 -23.85 1.84
C ILE A 370 -7.63 -23.49 0.45
N ASP A 371 -8.56 -23.40 -0.50
CA ASP A 371 -8.28 -23.11 -1.93
C ASP A 371 -8.41 -21.60 -2.19
N TRP A 372 -9.59 -21.04 -1.93
CA TRP A 372 -9.89 -19.64 -2.20
C TRP A 372 -10.88 -19.07 -1.19
N ILE A 373 -10.97 -17.74 -1.18
CA ILE A 373 -11.90 -16.95 -0.38
C ILE A 373 -12.67 -16.00 -1.30
N ARG A 374 -13.98 -15.87 -1.10
CA ARG A 374 -14.82 -14.89 -1.80
C ARG A 374 -15.61 -14.05 -0.80
N PHE A 375 -15.37 -12.76 -0.79
CA PHE A 375 -16.19 -11.78 -0.07
C PHE A 375 -17.48 -11.52 -0.85
N ASN A 376 -18.63 -11.75 -0.22
CA ASN A 376 -19.92 -11.48 -0.84
C ASN A 376 -20.34 -10.03 -0.47
N LEU A 377 -20.41 -9.17 -1.49
CA LEU A 377 -20.68 -7.73 -1.45
C LEU A 377 -22.12 -7.35 -1.77
#